data_AF-G6E6X7-F1
#
_entry.id   AF-G6E6X7-F1
#
_cell.length_a   1.000
_cell.length_b   1.000
_cell.length_c   1.000
_cell.angle_alpha   90.00
_cell.angle_beta   90.00
_cell.angle_gamma   90.00
#
_symmetry.space_group_name_H-M   'P 1'
#
loop_
_entity.id
_entity.type
_entity.pdbx_description
1 polymer ?
#
loop_
_entity_poly.entity_id
_entity_poly.type
_entity_poly.pdbx_seq_one_letter_code
_entity_poly.pdbx_strand_id
1 'polypeptide(L)' 'MKRSAIYQRMSEGRFPKSRSLGPKCAVWVEAEIDDWIAAVARSPD' A
#
# COMPACT_ATOMS: atom_id res chain seq x y z
N MET A 1 -8.98 18.30 1.25
CA MET A 1 -8.77 17.06 2.02
C MET A 1 -7.41 16.47 1.62
N LYS A 2 -6.41 16.43 2.52
CA LYS A 2 -5.11 15.84 2.20
C LYS A 2 -5.29 14.32 2.09
N ARG A 3 -4.84 13.72 0.97
CA ARG A 3 -4.79 12.26 0.84
C ARG A 3 -3.75 11.76 1.85
N SER A 4 -4.05 10.67 2.56
CA SER A 4 -3.01 10.04 3.37
C SER A 4 -1.85 9.61 2.46
N ALA A 5 -0.65 9.54 3.03
CA ALA A 5 0.54 9.18 2.26
C ALA A 5 0.42 7.78 1.61
N ILE A 6 -0.41 6.89 2.17
CA ILE A 6 -0.68 5.56 1.58
C ILE A 6 -1.46 5.69 0.26
N TYR A 7 -2.53 6.48 0.21
CA TYR A 7 -3.28 6.69 -1.04
C TYR A 7 -2.46 7.40 -2.10
N GLN A 8 -1.57 8.31 -1.69
CA GLN A 8 -0.63 8.94 -2.61
C GLN A 8 0.35 7.90 -3.19
N ARG A 9 1.01 7.11 -2.34
CA ARG A 9 1.93 6.06 -2.81
C ARG A 9 1.23 5.01 -3.69
N MET A 10 -0.02 4.66 -3.39
CA MET A 10 -0.83 3.80 -4.27
C MET A 10 -1.03 4.44 -5.65
N SER A 11 -1.35 5.74 -5.72
CA SER A 11 -1.50 6.43 -7.02
C SER A 11 -0.19 6.54 -7.81
N GLU A 12 0.95 6.51 -7.13
CA GLU A 12 2.29 6.52 -7.73
C GLU A 12 2.82 5.12 -8.05
N GLY A 13 2.06 4.06 -7.75
CA GLY A 13 2.50 2.67 -7.93
C GLY A 13 3.58 2.21 -6.92
N ARG A 14 3.78 2.94 -5.83
CA ARG A 14 4.78 2.68 -4.78
C ARG A 14 4.22 1.99 -3.54
N PHE A 15 2.98 1.54 -3.59
CA PHE A 15 2.30 0.79 -2.53
C PHE A 15 1.32 -0.22 -3.16
N PRO A 16 1.11 -1.41 -2.56
CA PRO A 16 0.18 -2.41 -3.06
C PRO A 16 -1.25 -1.89 -3.27
N LYS A 17 -1.91 -2.33 -4.35
CA LYS A 17 -3.29 -1.94 -4.61
C LYS A 17 -4.23 -2.62 -3.61
N SER A 18 -5.18 -1.87 -3.06
CA SER A 18 -6.24 -2.46 -2.25
C SER A 18 -7.25 -3.21 -3.11
N ARG A 19 -7.89 -4.21 -2.51
CA ARG A 19 -9.04 -4.95 -3.05
C ARG A 19 -10.26 -4.61 -2.19
N SER A 20 -11.44 -4.51 -2.80
CA SER A 20 -12.68 -4.28 -2.05
C SER A 20 -13.37 -5.60 -1.75
N LEU A 21 -13.73 -5.83 -0.48
CA LEU A 21 -14.64 -6.91 -0.06
C LEU A 21 -16.05 -6.38 0.24
N GLY A 22 -16.32 -5.12 -0.08
CA GLY A 22 -17.60 -4.45 0.16
C GLY A 22 -17.44 -2.93 0.32
N PRO A 23 -18.56 -2.20 0.48
CA PRO A 23 -18.60 -0.74 0.40
C PRO A 23 -17.68 0.01 1.39
N LYS A 24 -17.29 -0.64 2.49
CA LYS A 24 -16.42 -0.06 3.53
C LYS A 24 -15.28 -1.00 3.93
N CYS A 25 -14.98 -2.01 3.11
CA CYS A 25 -13.94 -3.00 3.41
C CYS A 25 -12.90 -2.98 2.28
N ALA A 26 -11.77 -2.32 2.55
CA ALA A 26 -10.59 -2.38 1.73
C ALA A 26 -9.58 -3.30 2.41
N VAL A 27 -9.08 -4.28 1.67
CA VAL A 27 -8.09 -5.24 2.14
C VAL A 27 -6.88 -5.25 1.21
N TRP A 28 -5.77 -5.77 1.69
CA TRP A 28 -4.56 -6.01 0.92
C TRP A 28 -4.17 -7.47 1.01
N VAL A 29 -3.43 -7.95 0.02
CA VAL A 29 -2.80 -9.26 0.12
C VAL A 29 -1.62 -9.13 1.08
N GLU A 30 -1.59 -9.98 2.10
CA GLU A 30 -0.56 -9.97 3.15
C GLU A 30 0.84 -10.01 2.55
N ALA A 31 1.11 -10.98 1.66
CA ALA A 31 2.41 -11.11 1.00
C ALA A 31 2.85 -9.85 0.23
N GLU A 32 1.93 -9.14 -0.43
CA GLU A 32 2.27 -7.90 -1.16
C GLU A 32 2.68 -6.77 -0.19
N ILE A 33 2.08 -6.73 1.00
CA ILE A 33 2.42 -5.78 2.05
C ILE A 33 3.77 -6.13 2.68
N ASP A 34 4.01 -7.40 2.97
CA ASP A 34 5.29 -7.87 3.52
C ASP A 34 6.45 -7.58 2.57
N ASP A 35 6.27 -7.85 1.28
CA ASP A 35 7.25 -7.52 0.24
C ASP A 35 7.53 -6.02 0.17
N TRP A 36 6.49 -5.19 0.29
CA TRP A 36 6.63 -3.74 0.33
C TRP A 36 7.39 -3.26 1.58
N ILE A 37 7.06 -3.79 2.77
CA ILE A 37 7.78 -3.46 4.02
C ILE A 37 9.24 -3.81 3.87
N ALA A 38 9.54 -5.01 3.37
CA ALA A 38 10.90 -5.47 3.20
C ALA A 38 11.65 -4.63 2.15
N ALA A 39 10.99 -4.20 1.07
CA ALA A 39 11.58 -3.29 0.09
C ALA A 39 11.90 -1.92 0.70
N VAL A 40 10.99 -1.34 1.49
CA VAL A 40 11.21 -0.05 2.17
C VAL A 40 12.33 -0.14 3.20
N ALA A 41 12.36 -1.21 4.00
CA ALA A 41 13.41 -1.43 5.01
C ALA A 41 14.80 -1.69 4.40
N ARG A 42 14.86 -2.12 3.13
CA ARG A 42 16.09 -2.36 2.39
C ARG A 42 16.61 -1.16 1.59
N SER A 43 15.82 -0.10 1.44
CA SER A 43 16.31 1.10 0.74
C SER A 43 17.53 1.65 1.49
N PRO A 44 18.70 1.75 0.84
CA PRO A 44 19.83 2.43 1.45
C PRO A 44 19.50 3.92 1.55
N ASP A 45 19.90 4.55 2.66
CA ASP A 45 19.73 5.98 2.92
C ASP A 45 20.27 6.88 1.79
#